data_AF-A0A1J6ICT6-F1
#
_entry.id   AF-A0A1J6ICT6-F1
#
_cell.length_a   1.000
_cell.length_b   1.000
_cell.length_c   1.000
_cell.angle_alpha   90.00
_cell.angle_beta   90.00
_cell.angle_gamma   90.00
#
_symmetry.space_group_name_H-M   'P 1'
#
loop_
_entity.id
_entity.type
_entity.pdbx_description
1 polymer ?
#
loop_
_entity_poly.entity_id
_entity_poly.type
_entity_poly.pdbx_seq_one_letter_code
_entity_poly.pdbx_strand_id
1 'polypeptide(L)'
;MEDKRKRSEPELALSLKSSTDNQDEFSVNRRKVPLTLDQAIDFELNKLGRNVDSDVDLKKLRRTVSNRLSAQRSRIKKTEYITQLEKKVKDLQDTIAYLSPEIENCKEKQSMLRMQRKYLQEQLDSFTDRSKLRTVQIEEMKLELRRLKELAKAQEDHYNMQLGQTSNYFYQSEMEQQAAAAGIDQYLNLDALNFYPPKNEM
;
A
#
# COMPACT_ATOMS: atom_id res chain seq x y z
N MET A 1 20.83 -11.53 -20.49
CA MET A 1 21.58 -10.32 -20.88
C MET A 1 20.56 -9.26 -21.29
N GLU A 2 20.16 -8.36 -20.41
CA GLU A 2 19.45 -7.13 -20.81
C GLU A 2 19.89 -5.99 -19.90
N ASP A 3 20.91 -5.26 -20.35
CA ASP A 3 21.37 -4.00 -19.78
C ASP A 3 20.36 -2.89 -20.08
N LYS A 4 19.55 -2.53 -19.09
CA LYS A 4 18.71 -1.32 -19.15
C LYS A 4 19.36 -0.21 -18.33
N ARG A 5 20.33 0.44 -19.00
CA ARG A 5 20.62 1.89 -18.99
C ARG A 5 20.27 2.60 -17.68
N LYS A 6 21.25 2.69 -16.78
CA LYS A 6 21.30 3.76 -15.77
C LYS A 6 21.40 5.10 -16.49
N ARG A 7 20.28 5.81 -16.68
CA ARG A 7 20.32 7.24 -17.00
C ARG A 7 20.77 7.94 -15.73
N SER A 8 22.05 8.28 -15.68
CA SER A 8 22.59 9.28 -14.76
C SER A 8 21.88 10.61 -15.04
N GLU A 9 21.02 11.03 -14.13
CA GLU A 9 20.50 12.41 -14.13
C GLU A 9 21.70 13.34 -13.96
N PRO A 10 21.84 14.40 -14.77
CA PRO A 10 22.84 15.41 -14.50
C PRO A 10 22.36 16.18 -13.27
N GLU A 11 23.08 16.05 -12.14
CA GLU A 11 22.97 16.97 -11.02
C GLU A 11 23.19 18.39 -11.56
N LEU A 12 22.11 19.14 -11.77
CA LEU A 12 22.14 20.58 -12.00
C LEU A 12 22.43 21.24 -10.65
N ALA A 13 23.64 21.03 -10.15
CA ALA A 13 24.21 21.84 -9.08
C ALA A 13 24.44 23.24 -9.63
N LEU A 14 23.41 24.09 -9.56
CA LEU A 14 23.55 25.54 -9.72
C LEU A 14 24.31 26.07 -8.49
N SER A 15 25.63 25.84 -8.50
CA SER A 15 26.57 26.49 -7.60
C SER A 15 26.66 27.96 -8.00
N LEU A 16 25.68 28.75 -7.53
CA LEU A 16 25.81 30.20 -7.49
C LEU A 16 26.76 30.53 -6.34
N LYS A 17 28.05 30.61 -6.68
CA LYS A 17 29.08 31.20 -5.85
C LYS A 17 28.57 32.56 -5.38
N SER A 18 28.40 32.71 -4.07
CA SER A 18 28.22 34.01 -3.41
C SER A 18 29.54 34.77 -3.48
N SER A 19 29.87 35.28 -4.66
CA SER A 19 30.97 36.22 -4.81
C SER A 19 30.49 37.58 -4.29
N THR A 20 30.89 37.84 -3.05
CA THR A 20 31.42 39.12 -2.56
C THR A 20 30.60 40.36 -2.82
N ASP A 21 30.11 40.95 -1.72
CA ASP A 21 30.03 42.39 -1.47
C ASP A 21 30.51 43.25 -2.64
N ASN A 22 29.59 43.58 -3.54
CA ASN A 22 29.70 44.80 -4.30
C ASN A 22 28.77 45.79 -3.60
N GLN A 23 29.30 46.40 -2.54
CA GLN A 23 28.85 47.69 -2.06
C GLN A 23 29.15 48.74 -3.12
N ASP A 24 28.45 48.65 -4.24
CA ASP A 24 28.36 49.70 -5.24
C ASP A 24 26.86 49.96 -5.45
N GLU A 25 26.22 50.44 -4.37
CA GLU A 25 25.10 51.38 -4.50
C GLU A 25 25.62 52.67 -5.18
N PHE A 26 26.03 52.56 -6.44
CA PHE A 26 26.38 53.71 -7.27
C PHE A 26 25.09 54.44 -7.66
N SER A 27 24.63 55.28 -6.73
CA SER A 27 24.22 56.65 -7.02
C SER A 27 23.25 56.83 -8.20
N VAL A 28 22.05 56.24 -8.13
CA VAL A 28 20.89 56.74 -8.91
C VAL A 28 19.84 57.40 -8.01
N ASN A 29 19.98 57.30 -6.68
CA ASN A 29 19.09 57.93 -5.70
C ASN A 29 19.49 59.38 -5.34
N ARG A 30 19.76 60.23 -6.34
CA ARG A 30 19.75 61.69 -6.13
C ARG A 30 18.55 62.32 -6.83
N ARG A 31 17.39 62.21 -6.16
CA ARG A 31 16.26 63.16 -6.04
C ARG A 31 14.94 62.39 -5.91
N LYS A 32 14.44 62.27 -4.67
CA LYS A 32 13.22 61.54 -4.27
C LYS A 32 11.90 62.22 -4.67
N VAL A 33 11.90 63.15 -5.61
CA VAL A 33 10.67 63.79 -6.10
C VAL A 33 10.75 63.82 -7.63
N PRO A 34 9.81 63.19 -8.35
CA PRO A 34 9.71 63.36 -9.79
C PRO A 34 9.53 64.86 -10.05
N LEU A 35 10.53 65.50 -10.66
CA LEU A 35 10.41 66.90 -11.06
C LEU A 35 9.12 67.04 -11.88
N THR A 36 8.29 68.02 -11.51
CA THR A 36 7.14 68.33 -12.34
C THR A 36 7.63 68.81 -13.71
N LEU A 37 6.81 68.64 -14.74
CA LEU A 37 7.20 69.02 -16.09
C LEU A 37 7.64 70.49 -16.15
N ASP A 38 6.92 71.36 -15.46
CA ASP A 38 7.18 72.80 -15.42
C ASP A 38 8.49 73.10 -14.68
N GLN A 39 8.73 72.48 -13.52
CA GLN A 39 10.02 72.60 -12.81
C GLN A 39 11.22 72.14 -13.65
N ALA A 40 11.03 71.10 -14.48
CA ALA A 40 12.07 70.60 -15.37
C ALA A 40 12.32 71.50 -16.58
N ILE A 41 11.28 72.18 -17.06
CA ILE A 41 11.39 73.16 -18.15
C ILE A 41 12.10 74.42 -17.64
N ASP A 42 11.69 74.95 -16.48
CA ASP A 42 12.31 76.12 -15.85
C ASP A 42 13.81 75.88 -15.58
N PHE A 43 14.16 74.67 -15.15
CA PHE A 43 15.56 74.29 -14.96
C PHE A 43 16.35 74.28 -16.27
N GLU A 44 15.78 73.77 -17.37
CA GLU A 44 16.46 73.76 -18.67
C GLU A 44 16.56 75.16 -19.29
N LEU A 45 15.54 76.00 -19.12
CA LEU A 45 15.55 77.41 -19.54
C LEU A 45 16.64 78.20 -18.79
N ASN A 46 16.73 78.03 -17.46
CA ASN A 46 17.77 78.65 -16.65
C ASN A 46 19.18 78.15 -17.00
N LYS A 47 19.31 76.89 -17.41
CA LYS A 47 20.59 76.28 -17.81
C LYS A 47 21.07 76.75 -19.19
N LEU A 48 20.16 76.97 -20.14
CA LEU A 48 20.49 77.39 -21.51
C LEU A 48 20.82 78.88 -21.63
N GLY A 49 20.55 79.69 -20.59
CA GLY A 49 21.13 81.02 -20.46
C GLY A 49 20.84 82.00 -21.60
N ARG A 50 19.64 81.99 -22.22
CA ARG A 50 18.93 83.14 -22.87
C ARG A 50 17.89 82.73 -23.93
N ASN A 51 16.85 83.57 -24.04
CA ASN A 51 16.01 83.90 -25.20
C ASN A 51 15.52 82.73 -26.09
N VAL A 52 14.60 81.92 -25.57
CA VAL A 52 13.74 81.06 -26.40
C VAL A 52 12.47 81.87 -26.72
N ASP A 53 12.58 82.87 -27.59
CA ASP A 53 11.48 83.81 -27.88
C ASP A 53 10.48 83.29 -28.95
N SER A 54 10.81 82.20 -29.64
CA SER A 54 9.90 81.58 -30.61
C SER A 54 9.00 80.55 -29.93
N ASP A 55 7.68 80.73 -30.03
CA ASP A 55 6.64 79.79 -29.55
C ASP A 55 6.91 78.35 -30.02
N VAL A 56 7.44 78.20 -31.25
CA VAL A 56 7.82 76.91 -31.83
C VAL A 56 8.95 76.23 -31.05
N ASP A 57 9.92 76.99 -30.55
CA ASP A 57 11.09 76.46 -29.84
C ASP A 57 10.77 76.16 -28.36
N LEU A 58 9.89 76.93 -27.73
CA LEU A 58 9.30 76.60 -26.42
C LEU A 58 8.52 75.28 -26.48
N LYS A 59 7.71 75.08 -27.53
CA LYS A 59 6.95 73.83 -27.74
C LYS A 59 7.88 72.62 -27.92
N LYS A 60 8.96 72.76 -28.69
CA LYS A 60 9.98 71.71 -28.85
C LYS A 60 10.68 71.41 -27.53
N LEU A 61 11.09 72.43 -26.77
CA LEU A 61 11.72 72.25 -25.47
C LEU A 61 10.80 71.49 -24.52
N ARG A 62 9.53 71.90 -24.40
CA ARG A 62 8.51 71.21 -23.60
C ARG A 62 8.36 69.74 -24.00
N ARG A 63 8.32 69.45 -25.31
CA ARG A 63 8.25 68.06 -25.82
C ARG A 63 9.49 67.26 -25.45
N THR A 64 10.68 67.82 -25.62
CA THR A 64 11.96 67.17 -25.28
C THR A 64 12.04 66.85 -23.79
N VAL A 65 11.71 67.82 -22.93
CA VAL A 65 11.71 67.64 -21.47
C VAL A 65 10.65 66.61 -21.06
N SER A 66 9.43 66.70 -21.60
CA SER A 66 8.36 65.74 -21.32
C SER A 66 8.71 64.31 -21.73
N ASN A 67 9.29 64.12 -22.92
CA ASN A 67 9.74 62.81 -23.39
C ASN A 67 10.88 62.25 -22.55
N ARG A 68 11.80 63.11 -22.10
CA ARG A 68 12.88 62.70 -21.21
C ARG A 68 12.33 62.23 -19.86
N LEU A 69 11.39 62.99 -19.27
CA LEU A 69 10.73 62.62 -18.02
C LEU A 69 9.91 61.33 -18.15
N SER A 70 9.16 61.16 -19.24
CA SER A 70 8.37 59.94 -19.47
C SER A 70 9.27 58.72 -19.68
N ALA A 71 10.36 58.85 -20.46
CA ALA A 71 11.35 57.80 -20.64
C ALA A 71 12.03 57.42 -19.31
N GLN A 72 12.38 58.40 -18.47
CA GLN A 72 12.94 58.15 -17.13
C GLN A 72 11.95 57.40 -16.24
N ARG A 73 10.69 57.85 -16.18
CA ARG A 73 9.62 57.17 -15.42
C ARG A 73 9.42 55.73 -15.90
N SER A 74 9.42 55.50 -17.21
CA SER A 74 9.31 54.15 -17.79
C SER A 74 10.50 53.27 -17.41
N ARG A 75 11.73 53.81 -17.41
CA ARG A 75 12.92 53.07 -16.96
C ARG A 75 12.81 52.70 -15.48
N ILE A 76 12.42 53.64 -14.62
CA ILE A 76 12.24 53.41 -13.17
C ILE A 76 11.18 52.32 -12.93
N LYS A 77 10.01 52.41 -13.57
CA LYS A 77 8.97 51.38 -13.46
C LYS A 77 9.45 50.02 -13.92
N LYS A 78 10.24 49.96 -15.00
CA LYS A 78 10.79 48.70 -15.51
C LYS A 78 11.80 48.12 -14.52
N THR A 79 12.68 48.93 -13.94
CA THR A 79 13.64 48.47 -12.92
C THR A 79 12.92 47.98 -11.66
N GLU A 80 11.91 48.72 -11.18
CA GLU A 80 11.08 48.29 -10.04
C GLU A 80 10.39 46.96 -10.34
N TYR A 81 9.79 46.80 -11.52
CA TYR A 81 9.16 45.54 -11.92
C TYR A 81 10.15 44.38 -11.97
N ILE A 82 11.35 44.58 -12.52
CA ILE A 82 12.42 43.57 -12.52
C ILE A 82 12.79 43.18 -11.09
N THR A 83 13.05 44.15 -10.20
CA THR A 83 13.40 43.84 -8.79
C THR A 83 12.28 43.09 -8.06
N GLN A 84 11.00 43.41 -8.36
CA GLN A 84 9.87 42.67 -7.80
C GLN A 84 9.82 41.23 -8.30
N LEU A 85 10.14 40.99 -9.59
CA LEU A 85 10.23 39.64 -10.13
C LEU A 85 11.39 38.86 -9.53
N GLU A 86 12.57 39.47 -9.39
CA GLU A 86 13.73 38.87 -8.75
C GLU A 86 13.42 38.46 -7.31
N LYS A 87 12.75 39.33 -6.55
CA LYS A 87 12.27 38.99 -5.20
C LYS A 87 11.31 37.81 -5.21
N LYS A 88 10.32 37.78 -6.12
CA LYS A 88 9.38 36.65 -6.23
C LYS A 88 10.09 35.35 -6.58
N VAL A 89 11.07 35.38 -7.48
CA VAL A 89 11.87 34.20 -7.81
C VAL A 89 12.62 33.72 -6.58
N LYS A 90 13.23 34.64 -5.82
CA LYS A 90 13.95 34.30 -4.59
C LYS A 90 13.02 33.68 -3.53
N ASP A 91 11.86 34.29 -3.28
CA ASP A 91 10.85 33.77 -2.36
C ASP A 91 10.38 32.36 -2.78
N LEU A 92 10.16 32.13 -4.08
CA LEU A 92 9.80 30.81 -4.62
C LEU A 92 10.94 29.80 -4.46
N GLN A 93 12.19 30.20 -4.69
CA GLN A 93 13.34 29.33 -4.47
C GLN A 93 13.50 28.94 -3.01
N ASP A 94 13.30 29.89 -2.09
CA ASP A 94 13.41 29.64 -0.65
C ASP A 94 12.28 28.71 -0.16
N THR A 95 11.06 28.87 -0.68
CA THR A 95 9.96 27.93 -0.39
C THR A 95 10.24 26.54 -0.96
N ILE A 96 10.80 26.42 -2.16
CA ILE A 96 11.23 25.13 -2.72
C ILE A 96 12.33 24.51 -1.83
N ALA A 97 13.33 25.29 -1.43
CA ALA A 97 14.43 24.83 -0.60
C ALA A 97 13.96 24.33 0.78
N TYR A 98 12.91 24.94 1.33
CA TYR A 98 12.27 24.50 2.56
C TYR A 98 11.40 23.24 2.38
N LEU A 99 10.56 23.21 1.33
CA LEU A 99 9.61 22.11 1.12
C LEU A 99 10.26 20.82 0.59
N SER A 100 11.35 20.92 -0.16
CA SER A 100 12.05 19.76 -0.74
C SER A 100 12.51 18.74 0.32
N PRO A 101 13.26 19.12 1.38
CA PRO A 101 13.66 18.17 2.42
C PRO A 101 12.47 17.64 3.23
N GLU A 102 11.43 18.45 3.46
CA GLU A 102 10.20 18.00 4.15
C GLU A 102 9.48 16.89 3.38
N ILE A 103 9.38 17.04 2.06
CA ILE A 103 8.80 16.01 1.18
C ILE A 103 9.65 14.74 1.24
N GLU A 104 10.98 14.85 1.19
CA GLU A 104 11.85 13.67 1.20
C GLU A 104 11.77 12.91 2.54
N ASN A 105 11.79 13.63 3.66
CA ASN A 105 11.56 13.06 5.00
C ASN A 105 10.21 12.32 5.08
N CYS A 106 9.15 12.90 4.51
CA CYS A 106 7.83 12.25 4.46
C CYS A 106 7.86 10.95 3.63
N LYS A 107 8.55 10.95 2.48
CA LYS A 107 8.72 9.73 1.66
C LYS A 107 9.51 8.65 2.40
N GLU A 108 10.58 9.02 3.09
CA GLU A 108 11.38 8.08 3.90
C GLU A 108 10.53 7.43 4.99
N LYS A 109 9.78 8.24 5.75
CA LYS A 109 8.82 7.74 6.76
C LYS A 109 7.78 6.82 6.14
N GLN A 110 7.22 7.18 5.00
CA GLN A 110 6.25 6.35 4.28
C GLN A 110 6.88 5.02 3.85
N SER A 111 8.10 5.02 3.34
CA SER A 111 8.83 3.82 2.93
C SER A 111 9.08 2.88 4.12
N MET A 112 9.54 3.42 5.25
CA MET A 112 9.73 2.67 6.49
C MET A 112 8.44 2.03 6.98
N LEU A 113 7.35 2.80 7.04
CA LEU A 113 6.03 2.27 7.45
C LEU A 113 5.51 1.21 6.48
N ARG A 114 5.73 1.36 5.17
CA ARG A 114 5.39 0.33 4.18
C ARG A 114 6.17 -0.95 4.40
N MET A 115 7.47 -0.85 4.69
CA MET A 115 8.32 -2.00 4.99
C MET A 115 7.85 -2.72 6.26
N GLN A 116 7.57 -1.98 7.34
CA GLN A 116 7.03 -2.54 8.58
C GLN A 116 5.68 -3.22 8.36
N ARG A 117 4.78 -2.59 7.59
CA ARG A 117 3.49 -3.19 7.23
C ARG A 117 3.68 -4.51 6.48
N LYS A 118 4.60 -4.55 5.51
CA LYS A 118 4.90 -5.76 4.74
C LYS A 118 5.43 -6.88 5.65
N TYR A 119 6.37 -6.56 6.53
CA TYR A 119 6.91 -7.51 7.51
C TYR A 119 5.82 -8.08 8.42
N LEU A 120 4.94 -7.23 8.96
CA LEU A 120 3.84 -7.68 9.82
C LEU A 120 2.84 -8.54 9.06
N GLN A 121 2.56 -8.22 7.80
CA GLN A 121 1.71 -9.05 6.93
C GLN A 121 2.33 -10.43 6.70
N GLU A 122 3.63 -10.49 6.38
CA GLU A 122 4.35 -11.75 6.19
C GLU A 122 4.32 -12.62 7.47
N GLN A 123 4.47 -12.01 8.65
CA GLN A 123 4.33 -12.69 9.93
C GLN A 123 2.90 -13.22 10.14
N LEU A 124 1.88 -12.41 9.86
CA LEU A 124 0.48 -12.80 9.99
C LEU A 124 0.14 -13.97 9.07
N ASP A 125 0.60 -13.94 7.82
CA ASP A 125 0.39 -14.98 6.84
C ASP A 125 1.07 -16.29 7.30
N SER A 126 2.31 -16.21 7.79
CA SER A 126 3.03 -17.34 8.37
C SER A 126 2.30 -17.97 9.57
N PHE A 127 1.79 -17.14 10.49
CA PHE A 127 0.99 -17.63 11.62
C PHE A 127 -0.31 -18.28 11.17
N THR A 128 -0.97 -17.69 10.18
CA THR A 128 -2.22 -18.20 9.62
C THR A 128 -2.00 -19.57 8.98
N ASP A 129 -0.95 -19.74 8.18
CA ASP A 129 -0.65 -21.02 7.53
C ASP A 129 -0.22 -22.09 8.54
N ARG A 130 0.57 -21.71 9.55
CA ARG A 130 0.89 -22.62 10.67
C ARG A 130 -0.37 -23.03 11.43
N SER A 131 -1.33 -22.12 11.62
CA SER A 131 -2.60 -22.44 12.25
C SER A 131 -3.42 -23.41 11.41
N LYS A 132 -3.54 -23.17 10.09
CA LYS A 132 -4.23 -24.08 9.17
C LYS A 132 -3.62 -25.49 9.20
N LEU A 133 -2.29 -25.58 9.14
CA LEU A 133 -1.58 -26.86 9.20
C LEU A 133 -1.91 -27.62 10.50
N ARG A 134 -1.88 -26.93 11.65
CA ARG A 134 -2.27 -27.54 12.93
C ARG A 134 -3.72 -27.99 12.94
N THR A 135 -4.63 -27.23 12.36
CA THR A 135 -6.04 -27.64 12.24
C THR A 135 -6.17 -28.92 11.43
N VAL A 136 -5.48 -29.02 10.29
CA VAL A 136 -5.49 -30.25 9.46
C VAL A 136 -4.95 -31.44 10.26
N GLN A 137 -3.81 -31.28 10.95
CA GLN A 137 -3.24 -32.33 11.79
C GLN A 137 -4.19 -32.77 12.91
N ILE A 138 -4.89 -31.83 13.55
CA ILE A 138 -5.89 -32.14 14.57
C ILE A 138 -7.04 -32.96 13.97
N GLU A 139 -7.53 -32.60 12.79
CA GLU A 139 -8.60 -33.35 12.13
C GLU A 139 -8.17 -34.76 11.70
N GLU A 140 -6.95 -34.93 11.20
CA GLU A 140 -6.35 -36.24 10.93
C GLU A 140 -6.26 -37.10 12.20
N MET A 141 -5.74 -36.54 13.29
CA MET A 141 -5.65 -37.25 14.58
C MET A 141 -7.03 -37.63 15.11
N LYS A 142 -8.04 -36.77 14.96
CA LYS A 142 -9.43 -37.09 15.34
C LYS A 142 -10.01 -38.21 14.48
N LEU A 143 -9.68 -38.27 13.19
CA LEU A 143 -10.10 -39.35 12.30
C LEU A 143 -9.46 -40.68 12.72
N GLU A 144 -8.16 -40.70 12.97
CA GLU A 144 -7.44 -41.90 13.42
C GLU A 144 -7.96 -42.38 14.78
N LEU A 145 -8.22 -41.45 15.71
CA LEU A 145 -8.80 -41.78 17.01
C LEU A 145 -10.21 -42.39 16.89
N ARG A 146 -11.03 -41.93 15.92
CA ARG A 146 -12.33 -42.56 15.63
C ARG A 146 -12.15 -43.98 15.10
N ARG A 147 -11.28 -44.16 14.10
CA ARG A 147 -10.95 -45.47 13.53
C ARG A 147 -10.47 -46.47 14.60
N LEU A 148 -9.56 -46.05 15.47
CA LEU A 148 -9.04 -46.91 16.55
C LEU A 148 -10.12 -47.29 17.57
N LYS A 149 -11.03 -46.36 17.91
CA LYS A 149 -12.18 -46.65 18.78
C LYS A 149 -13.14 -47.66 18.15
N GLU A 150 -13.42 -47.54 16.86
CA GLU A 150 -14.25 -48.49 16.13
C GLU A 150 -13.61 -49.89 16.10
N LEU A 151 -12.30 -49.96 15.85
CA LEU A 151 -11.56 -51.22 15.87
C LEU A 151 -11.55 -51.87 17.26
N ALA A 152 -11.32 -51.09 18.32
CA ALA A 152 -11.34 -51.57 19.69
C ALA A 152 -12.73 -52.13 20.07
N LYS A 153 -13.80 -51.43 19.69
CA LYS A 153 -15.17 -51.90 19.90
C LYS A 153 -15.45 -53.21 19.14
N ALA A 154 -15.05 -53.28 17.87
CA ALA A 154 -15.22 -54.49 17.07
C ALA A 154 -14.46 -55.69 17.66
N GLN A 155 -13.28 -55.46 18.23
CA GLN A 155 -12.50 -56.50 18.92
C GLN A 155 -13.19 -56.96 20.20
N GLU A 156 -13.76 -56.05 20.99
CA GLU A 156 -14.55 -56.37 22.18
C GLU A 156 -15.80 -57.19 21.82
N ASP A 157 -16.55 -56.77 20.79
CA ASP A 157 -17.71 -57.48 20.28
C ASP A 157 -17.34 -58.90 19.80
N HIS A 158 -16.23 -59.04 19.07
CA HIS A 158 -15.71 -60.34 18.63
C HIS A 158 -15.33 -61.25 19.80
N TYR A 159 -14.65 -60.71 20.82
CA TYR A 159 -14.28 -61.45 22.03
C TYR A 159 -15.52 -61.95 22.79
N ASN A 160 -16.53 -61.10 22.96
CA ASN A 160 -17.78 -61.45 23.61
C ASN A 160 -18.56 -62.53 22.84
N MET A 161 -18.59 -62.45 21.50
CA MET A 161 -19.21 -63.48 20.66
C MET A 161 -18.48 -64.82 20.77
N GLN A 162 -17.14 -64.81 20.80
CA GLN A 162 -16.34 -66.03 20.94
C GLN A 162 -16.53 -66.69 22.31
N LEU A 163 -16.62 -65.91 23.39
CA LEU A 163 -17.00 -66.40 24.72
C LEU A 163 -18.41 -67.03 24.72
N GLY A 164 -19.37 -66.39 24.07
CA GLY A 164 -20.73 -66.92 23.93
C GLY A 164 -20.76 -68.24 23.16
N GLN A 165 -20.03 -68.35 22.05
CA GLN A 165 -19.93 -69.59 21.26
C GLN A 165 -19.25 -70.71 22.05
N THR A 166 -18.10 -70.44 22.68
CA THR A 166 -17.37 -71.46 23.48
C THR A 166 -18.20 -71.98 24.65
N SER A 167 -18.93 -71.09 25.34
CA SER A 167 -19.86 -71.49 26.38
C SER A 167 -21.00 -72.36 25.83
N ASN A 168 -21.56 -72.01 24.66
CA ASN A 168 -22.62 -72.80 24.02
C ASN A 168 -22.11 -74.19 23.58
N TYR A 169 -20.93 -74.28 22.97
CA TYR A 169 -20.29 -75.55 22.63
C TYR A 169 -20.00 -76.41 23.86
N PHE A 170 -19.60 -75.81 24.98
CA PHE A 170 -19.39 -76.51 26.23
C PHE A 170 -20.70 -77.12 26.77
N TYR A 171 -21.78 -76.33 26.84
CA TYR A 171 -23.08 -76.84 27.28
C TYR A 171 -23.66 -77.91 26.34
N GLN A 172 -23.52 -77.75 25.02
CA GLN A 172 -23.95 -78.75 24.04
C GLN A 172 -23.21 -80.08 24.21
N SER A 173 -21.88 -80.03 24.37
CA SER A 173 -21.05 -81.23 24.54
C SER A 173 -21.32 -81.94 25.87
N GLU A 174 -21.63 -81.18 26.94
CA GLU A 174 -22.05 -81.72 28.23
C GLU A 174 -23.41 -82.44 28.15
N MET A 175 -24.37 -81.89 27.38
CA MET A 175 -25.66 -82.55 27.10
C MET A 175 -25.50 -83.83 26.27
N GLU A 176 -24.65 -83.83 25.24
CA GLU A 176 -24.37 -85.03 24.43
C GLU A 176 -23.69 -86.13 25.25
N GLN A 177 -22.78 -85.78 26.16
CA GLN A 177 -22.16 -86.76 27.06
C GLN A 177 -23.16 -87.36 28.06
N GLN A 178 -24.09 -86.56 28.58
CA GLN A 178 -25.17 -87.05 29.45
C GLN A 178 -26.15 -87.95 28.68
N ALA A 179 -26.50 -87.61 27.44
CA ALA A 179 -27.33 -88.45 26.58
C ALA A 179 -26.66 -89.78 26.21
N ALA A 180 -25.35 -89.78 25.96
CA ALA A 180 -24.57 -90.99 25.71
C ALA A 180 -24.40 -91.87 26.97
N ALA A 181 -24.29 -91.25 28.16
CA ALA A 181 -24.26 -91.95 29.44
C ALA A 181 -25.62 -92.53 29.86
N ALA A 182 -26.72 -91.96 29.35
CA ALA A 182 -28.09 -92.36 29.65
C ALA A 182 -28.65 -93.48 28.76
N GLY A 183 -27.80 -94.23 28.02
CA GLY A 183 -28.16 -95.31 27.09
C GLY A 183 -29.56 -95.90 27.25
N ILE A 184 -30.53 -95.33 26.51
CA ILE A 184 -31.87 -95.89 26.32
C ILE A 184 -32.00 -96.23 24.84
N ASP A 185 -31.96 -97.53 24.59
CA ASP A 185 -32.37 -98.18 23.36
C ASP A 185 -33.91 -98.17 23.29
N GLN A 186 -34.50 -97.30 22.47
CA GLN A 186 -35.90 -97.42 22.05
C GLN A 186 -36.04 -97.11 20.55
N TYR A 187 -35.95 -98.17 19.76
CA TYR A 187 -36.55 -98.26 18.43
C TYR A 187 -38.05 -97.97 18.49
N LEU A 188 -38.52 -97.00 17.70
CA LEU A 188 -39.88 -97.03 17.14
C LEU A 188 -39.82 -96.78 15.63
N ASN A 189 -40.01 -97.89 14.90
CA ASN A 189 -40.33 -97.99 13.49
C ASN A 189 -41.58 -97.16 13.17
N LEU A 190 -41.52 -96.33 12.13
CA LEU A 190 -42.66 -95.60 11.57
C LEU A 190 -42.91 -96.07 10.13
N ASP A 191 -43.27 -97.34 9.99
CA ASP A 191 -43.84 -97.93 8.79
C ASP A 191 -45.27 -98.40 9.09
N ALA A 192 -46.26 -97.50 8.96
CA ALA A 192 -47.66 -97.81 8.64
C ALA A 192 -48.54 -96.54 8.64
N LEU A 193 -48.78 -95.94 7.47
CA LEU A 193 -50.12 -95.64 6.93
C LEU A 193 -49.98 -94.83 5.63
N ASN A 194 -49.90 -95.54 4.50
CA ASN A 194 -50.30 -95.00 3.21
C ASN A 194 -51.84 -95.05 3.14
N PHE A 195 -52.50 -93.88 3.12
CA PHE A 195 -53.88 -93.76 2.66
C PHE A 195 -54.04 -92.49 1.82
N TYR A 196 -54.31 -92.68 0.53
CA TYR A 196 -54.79 -91.70 -0.46
C TYR A 196 -55.82 -92.45 -1.34
N PRO A 197 -56.70 -91.81 -2.13
CA PRO A 197 -57.19 -90.42 -2.22
C PRO A 197 -58.76 -90.39 -2.33
N PRO A 198 -59.48 -89.38 -2.90
CA PRO A 198 -59.43 -89.05 -4.33
C PRO A 198 -59.49 -87.54 -4.67
N LYS A 199 -59.11 -87.27 -5.93
CA LYS A 199 -59.29 -86.02 -6.68
C LYS A 199 -60.78 -85.83 -7.01
N ASN A 200 -61.23 -84.58 -7.16
CA ASN A 200 -62.08 -84.20 -8.29
C ASN A 200 -62.05 -82.69 -8.56
N GLU A 201 -62.11 -82.40 -9.84
CA GLU A 201 -62.03 -81.13 -10.54
C GLU A 201 -63.26 -80.25 -10.29
N MET A 202 -63.05 -78.94 -10.15
CA MET A 202 -63.65 -77.86 -10.96
C MET A 202 -62.95 -76.54 -10.66
#